data_AF-R5AR84-F1
#
_entry.id   AF-R5AR84-F1
#
_cell.length_a   1.000
_cell.length_b   1.000
_cell.length_c   1.000
_cell.angle_alpha   90.00
_cell.angle_beta   90.00
_cell.angle_gamma   90.00
#
_symmetry.space_group_name_H-M   'P 1'
#
loop_
_entity.id
_entity.type
_entity.pdbx_description
1 polymer ?
#
loop_
_entity_poly.entity_id
_entity_poly.type
_entity_poly.pdbx_seq_one_letter_code
_entity_poly.pdbx_strand_id
1 'polypeptide(L)'
;MKKLIFTVVTCLMLSLASCGSSADYEAIHKKLEQNEKPTTADYSAMATYVEECVDEMKSMKGTKKDTPEGFTEFEKKYPYWLEFMGALVMAEDTGGKLDDATKEKLEKIQSKGKELSM
;
A
#
# COMPACT_ATOMS: atom_id res chain seq x y z
N MET A 1 32.95 -38.04 -25.30
CA MET A 1 33.28 -37.11 -24.20
C MET A 1 32.15 -36.10 -24.07
N LYS A 2 31.57 -36.01 -22.87
CA LYS A 2 30.47 -35.13 -22.46
C LYS A 2 30.84 -33.65 -22.66
N LYS A 3 29.84 -32.81 -22.95
CA LYS A 3 29.66 -31.47 -22.34
C LYS A 3 28.22 -30.99 -22.63
N LEU A 4 27.32 -31.41 -21.76
CA LEU A 4 26.06 -30.70 -21.48
C LEU A 4 26.43 -29.36 -20.85
N ILE A 5 26.01 -28.25 -21.45
CA ILE A 5 26.09 -26.94 -20.82
C ILE A 5 24.66 -26.60 -20.38
N PHE A 6 24.39 -26.93 -19.12
CA PHE A 6 23.28 -26.38 -18.34
C PHE A 6 23.52 -24.87 -18.20
N THR A 7 22.71 -24.06 -18.86
CA THR A 7 22.71 -22.61 -18.61
C THR A 7 21.54 -22.27 -17.70
N VAL A 8 21.83 -22.40 -16.40
CA VAL A 8 21.42 -21.57 -15.27
C VAL A 8 20.03 -20.92 -15.39
N VAL A 9 19.08 -21.55 -14.71
CA VAL A 9 17.92 -20.89 -14.08
C VAL A 9 18.47 -19.87 -13.10
N THR A 10 18.70 -18.64 -13.55
CA THR A 10 18.89 -17.52 -12.64
C THR A 10 17.50 -17.09 -12.20
N CYS A 11 17.08 -17.65 -11.07
CA CYS A 11 16.15 -17.02 -10.16
C CYS A 11 16.59 -15.56 -9.94
N LEU A 12 16.08 -14.63 -10.75
CA LEU A 12 15.81 -13.27 -10.29
C LEU A 12 14.61 -13.37 -9.35
N MET A 13 14.84 -14.06 -8.23
CA MET A 13 14.34 -13.63 -6.93
C MET A 13 14.91 -12.22 -6.80
N LEU A 14 14.20 -11.24 -7.36
CA LEU A 14 14.40 -9.85 -7.00
C LEU A 14 14.07 -9.82 -5.52
N SER A 15 15.15 -9.93 -4.77
CA SER A 15 15.26 -9.72 -3.35
C SER A 15 14.27 -8.64 -2.99
N LEU A 16 13.23 -9.04 -2.24
CA LEU A 16 12.51 -8.15 -1.35
C LEU A 16 13.56 -7.56 -0.41
N ALA A 17 14.31 -6.57 -0.91
CA ALA A 17 15.01 -5.61 -0.10
C ALA A 17 13.91 -4.73 0.50
N SER A 18 13.22 -5.29 1.49
CA SER A 18 12.73 -4.52 2.61
C SER A 18 13.96 -3.88 3.26
N CYS A 19 14.33 -2.71 2.75
CA CYS A 19 15.43 -1.88 3.24
C CYS A 19 15.00 -0.41 3.10
N GLY A 20 14.12 0.03 4.01
CA GLY A 20 14.33 1.24 4.79
C GLY A 20 14.58 2.58 4.10
N SER A 21 14.05 2.83 2.91
CA SER A 21 13.74 4.19 2.49
C SER A 21 12.24 4.37 2.66
N SER A 22 11.83 5.24 3.59
CA SER A 22 10.44 5.68 3.67
C SER A 22 10.02 6.13 2.27
N ALA A 23 9.00 5.50 1.69
CA ALA A 23 8.54 5.86 0.36
C ALA A 23 8.18 7.36 0.33
N ASP A 24 8.49 8.02 -0.77
CA ASP A 24 8.11 9.42 -0.97
C ASP A 24 6.63 9.50 -1.36
N TYR A 25 5.77 9.56 -0.34
CA TYR A 25 4.33 9.60 -0.52
C TYR A 25 3.86 10.88 -1.21
N GLU A 26 4.57 12.00 -1.05
CA GLU A 26 4.26 13.25 -1.75
C GLU A 26 4.50 13.09 -3.26
N ALA A 27 5.60 12.44 -3.65
CA ALA A 27 5.87 12.14 -5.06
C ALA A 27 4.82 11.19 -5.65
N ILE A 28 4.38 10.16 -4.90
CA ILE A 28 3.33 9.25 -5.34
C ILE A 28 1.99 9.98 -5.50
N HIS A 29 1.62 10.84 -4.55
CA HIS A 29 0.42 11.68 -4.63
C HIS A 29 0.46 12.60 -5.86
N LYS A 30 1.57 13.29 -6.13
CA LYS A 30 1.72 14.14 -7.32
C LYS A 30 1.54 13.37 -8.63
N LYS A 31 2.01 12.12 -8.71
CA LYS A 31 1.75 11.25 -9.88
C LYS A 31 0.25 11.03 -10.08
N LEU A 32 -0.50 10.76 -9.00
CA LEU A 32 -1.95 10.59 -9.06
C LEU A 32 -2.65 11.88 -9.52
N GLU A 33 -2.26 13.04 -8.97
CA GLU A 33 -2.81 14.35 -9.39
C GLU A 33 -2.58 14.63 -10.88
N GLN A 34 -1.44 14.19 -11.40
CA GLN A 34 -1.04 14.34 -12.80
C GLN A 34 -1.64 13.27 -13.73
N ASN A 35 -2.45 12.34 -13.20
CA ASN A 35 -2.97 11.16 -13.90
C ASN A 35 -1.85 10.29 -14.50
N GLU A 36 -0.66 10.33 -13.91
CA GLU A 36 0.43 9.43 -14.28
C GLU A 36 0.11 8.03 -13.76
N LYS A 37 0.44 7.00 -14.56
CA LYS A 37 0.20 5.62 -14.16
C LYS A 37 1.17 5.22 -13.04
N PRO A 38 0.69 4.84 -11.84
CA PRO A 38 1.56 4.36 -10.78
C PRO A 38 2.29 3.07 -11.17
N THR A 39 3.51 2.93 -10.67
CA THR A 39 4.30 1.70 -10.79
C THR A 39 3.88 0.66 -9.74
N THR A 40 4.33 -0.59 -9.89
CA THR A 40 4.12 -1.63 -8.86
C THR A 40 4.70 -1.22 -7.50
N ALA A 41 5.86 -0.56 -7.48
CA ALA A 41 6.46 -0.05 -6.25
C ALA A 41 5.60 1.06 -5.62
N ASP A 42 5.03 1.95 -6.43
CA ASP A 42 4.10 2.98 -5.95
C ASP A 42 2.86 2.33 -5.31
N TYR A 43 2.26 1.31 -5.95
CA TYR A 43 1.12 0.57 -5.37
C TYR A 43 1.46 -0.16 -4.08
N SER A 44 2.63 -0.81 -4.00
CA SER A 44 3.08 -1.48 -2.78
C SER A 44 3.31 -0.49 -1.62
N ALA A 45 3.85 0.70 -1.94
CA ALA A 45 4.02 1.79 -0.99
C ALA A 45 2.68 2.36 -0.52
N MET A 46 1.72 2.60 -1.44
CA MET A 46 0.36 3.01 -1.11
C MET A 46 -0.32 2.00 -0.19
N ALA A 47 -0.24 0.70 -0.49
CA ALA A 47 -0.82 -0.34 0.35
C ALA A 47 -0.20 -0.37 1.74
N THR A 48 1.12 -0.21 1.84
CA THR A 48 1.80 -0.14 3.15
C THR A 48 1.36 1.08 3.94
N TYR A 49 1.27 2.25 3.30
CA TYR A 49 0.77 3.47 3.92
C TYR A 49 -0.66 3.31 4.44
N VAL A 50 -1.56 2.75 3.64
CA VAL A 50 -2.95 2.52 4.01
C VAL A 50 -3.07 1.47 5.13
N GLU A 51 -2.22 0.44 5.14
CA GLU A 51 -2.15 -0.52 6.25
C GLU A 51 -1.79 0.17 7.57
N GLU A 52 -0.79 1.06 7.56
CA GLU A 52 -0.40 1.87 8.72
C GLU A 52 -1.53 2.81 9.17
N CYS A 53 -2.25 3.41 8.22
CA CYS A 53 -3.43 4.24 8.52
C CYS A 53 -4.49 3.45 9.29
N VAL A 54 -4.82 2.24 8.83
CA VAL A 54 -5.83 1.38 9.47
C VAL A 54 -5.36 0.91 10.85
N ASP A 55 -4.08 0.58 11.00
CA ASP A 55 -3.52 0.22 12.31
C ASP A 55 -3.54 1.40 13.28
N GLU A 56 -3.25 2.62 12.82
CA GLU A 56 -3.40 3.82 13.64
C GLU A 56 -4.87 3.99 14.08
N MET A 57 -5.83 3.94 13.14
CA MET A 57 -7.25 4.08 13.44
C MET A 57 -7.72 3.03 14.47
N LYS A 58 -7.21 1.81 14.42
CA LYS A 58 -7.48 0.76 15.43
C LYS A 58 -6.84 1.06 16.79
N SER A 59 -5.66 1.67 16.79
CA SER A 59 -4.93 2.04 18.02
C SER A 59 -5.53 3.26 18.71
N MET A 60 -6.19 4.15 17.95
CA MET A 60 -7.02 5.24 18.43
C MET A 60 -8.31 4.70 19.10
N LYS A 61 -8.18 3.92 20.18
CA LYS A 61 -9.31 3.45 20.99
C LYS A 61 -9.88 4.58 21.85
N GLY A 62 -11.20 4.64 21.97
CA GLY A 62 -11.94 5.62 22.78
C GLY A 62 -12.31 6.90 22.02
N THR A 63 -12.97 7.84 22.72
CA THR A 63 -13.64 9.05 22.20
C THR A 63 -12.81 9.92 21.24
N LYS A 64 -11.48 9.80 21.19
CA LYS A 64 -10.62 10.60 20.32
C LYS A 64 -10.86 10.37 18.83
N LYS A 65 -11.04 9.13 18.37
CA LYS A 65 -11.33 8.87 16.95
C LYS A 65 -12.67 9.46 16.49
N ASP A 66 -13.61 9.57 17.44
CA ASP A 66 -14.97 10.06 17.21
C ASP A 66 -15.08 11.58 17.49
N THR A 67 -13.98 12.22 17.86
CA THR A 67 -13.90 13.67 18.02
C THR A 67 -13.32 14.33 16.77
N PRO A 68 -13.80 15.52 16.38
CA PRO A 68 -13.22 16.29 15.29
C PRO A 68 -11.71 16.51 15.43
N GLU A 69 -11.21 16.70 16.66
CA GLU A 69 -9.80 16.94 16.93
C GLU A 69 -8.93 15.71 16.62
N GLY A 70 -9.33 14.52 17.10
CA GLY A 70 -8.57 13.31 16.83
C GLY A 70 -8.63 12.90 15.36
N PHE A 71 -9.76 13.14 14.68
CA PHE A 71 -9.84 12.94 13.24
C PHE A 71 -8.95 13.94 12.47
N THR A 72 -8.90 15.20 12.89
CA THR A 72 -8.00 16.22 12.30
C THR A 72 -6.52 15.86 12.49
N GLU A 73 -6.13 15.33 13.65
CA GLU A 73 -4.76 14.84 13.89
C GLU A 73 -4.41 13.66 12.99
N PHE A 74 -5.36 12.73 12.81
CA PHE A 74 -5.22 11.60 11.90
C PHE A 74 -5.03 12.07 10.44
N GLU A 75 -5.87 12.98 9.94
CA GLU A 75 -5.75 13.49 8.57
C GLU A 75 -4.44 14.25 8.33
N LYS A 76 -3.94 14.97 9.35
CA LYS A 76 -2.61 15.62 9.26
C LYS A 76 -1.48 14.62 9.18
N LYS A 77 -1.57 13.50 9.91
CA LYS A 77 -0.56 12.45 9.90
C LYS A 77 -0.61 11.64 8.61
N TYR A 78 -1.80 11.42 8.08
CA TYR A 78 -2.04 10.60 6.90
C TYR A 78 -2.80 11.34 5.79
N PRO A 79 -2.27 12.44 5.21
CA PRO A 79 -3.03 13.31 4.30
C PRO A 79 -3.52 12.62 3.01
N TYR A 80 -2.85 11.55 2.58
CA TYR A 80 -3.13 10.88 1.31
C TYR A 80 -3.94 9.58 1.46
N TRP A 81 -4.41 9.27 2.68
CA TRP A 81 -5.00 7.95 2.99
C TRP A 81 -6.18 7.60 2.09
N LEU A 82 -7.06 8.58 1.83
CA LEU A 82 -8.27 8.38 1.04
C LEU A 82 -7.96 8.20 -0.44
N GLU A 83 -7.05 9.01 -0.98
CA GLU A 83 -6.64 8.96 -2.38
C GLU A 83 -5.88 7.66 -2.70
N PHE A 84 -4.97 7.25 -1.81
CA PHE A 84 -4.23 6.00 -1.97
C PHE A 84 -5.15 4.79 -1.86
N MET A 85 -6.12 4.79 -0.93
CA MET A 85 -7.15 3.75 -0.88
C MET A 85 -7.95 3.69 -2.19
N GLY A 86 -8.41 4.84 -2.70
CA GLY A 86 -9.15 4.92 -3.95
C GLY A 86 -8.33 4.39 -5.14
N ALA A 87 -7.06 4.77 -5.24
CA ALA A 87 -6.16 4.30 -6.29
C ALA A 87 -5.94 2.78 -6.24
N LEU A 88 -5.81 2.19 -5.04
CA LEU A 88 -5.68 0.74 -4.85
C LEU A 88 -6.94 -0.02 -5.28
N VAL A 89 -8.12 0.43 -4.83
CA VAL A 89 -9.41 -0.19 -5.18
C VAL A 89 -9.68 -0.08 -6.68
N MET A 90 -9.46 1.08 -7.28
CA MET A 90 -9.62 1.23 -8.74
C MET A 90 -8.62 0.37 -9.52
N ALA A 91 -7.38 0.24 -9.04
CA ALA A 91 -6.40 -0.63 -9.68
C ALA A 91 -6.84 -2.10 -9.63
N GLU A 92 -7.38 -2.57 -8.51
CA GLU A 92 -7.97 -3.90 -8.36
C GLU A 92 -9.16 -4.11 -9.31
N ASP A 93 -10.13 -3.18 -9.32
CA ASP A 93 -11.37 -3.29 -10.10
C ASP A 93 -11.16 -3.19 -11.62
N THR A 94 -10.21 -2.36 -12.07
CA THR A 94 -9.98 -2.13 -13.51
C THR A 94 -9.02 -3.14 -14.15
N GLY A 95 -8.61 -4.18 -13.41
CA GLY A 95 -7.65 -5.17 -13.89
C GLY A 95 -6.21 -4.64 -13.98
N GLY A 96 -5.94 -3.52 -13.33
CA GLY A 96 -4.58 -3.03 -13.08
C GLY A 96 -3.87 -4.06 -12.21
N LYS A 97 -2.81 -4.68 -12.75
CA LYS A 97 -2.09 -5.78 -12.10
C LYS A 97 -1.34 -5.28 -10.85
N LEU A 98 -2.06 -5.11 -9.74
CA LEU A 98 -1.48 -5.24 -8.42
C LEU A 98 -0.76 -6.59 -8.40
N ASP A 99 0.49 -6.60 -7.95
CA ASP A 99 1.16 -7.86 -7.71
C ASP A 99 0.48 -8.59 -6.54
N ASP A 100 0.73 -9.89 -6.43
CA ASP A 100 0.02 -10.72 -5.45
C ASP A 100 0.31 -10.28 -4.01
N ALA A 101 1.51 -9.75 -3.75
CA ALA A 101 1.88 -9.20 -2.44
C ALA A 101 1.07 -7.93 -2.09
N THR A 102 0.82 -7.06 -3.07
CA THR A 102 0.01 -5.85 -2.87
C THR A 102 -1.47 -6.20 -2.71
N LYS A 103 -1.97 -7.22 -3.44
CA LYS A 103 -3.34 -7.72 -3.24
C LYS A 103 -3.53 -8.32 -1.84
N GLU A 104 -2.59 -9.13 -1.36
CA GLU A 104 -2.66 -9.70 -0.01
C GLU A 104 -2.71 -8.59 1.06
N LYS A 105 -1.92 -7.52 0.88
CA LYS A 105 -1.99 -6.32 1.74
C LYS A 105 -3.37 -5.66 1.66
N LEU A 106 -3.93 -5.49 0.46
CA LEU A 106 -5.25 -4.89 0.27
C LEU A 106 -6.37 -5.71 0.92
N GLU A 107 -6.35 -7.04 0.78
CA GLU A 107 -7.29 -7.95 1.45
C GLU A 107 -7.18 -7.82 2.98
N LYS A 108 -5.95 -7.74 3.51
CA LYS A 108 -5.70 -7.55 4.94
C LYS A 108 -6.23 -6.20 5.43
N ILE A 109 -6.02 -5.12 4.66
CA ILE A 109 -6.57 -3.78 4.92
C ILE A 109 -8.10 -3.84 4.98
N GLN A 110 -8.74 -4.46 3.98
CA GLN A 110 -10.20 -4.61 3.94
C GLN A 110 -10.72 -5.41 5.15
N SER A 111 -10.04 -6.49 5.54
CA SER A 111 -10.40 -7.26 6.74
C SER A 111 -10.30 -6.41 8.01
N LYS A 112 -9.20 -5.68 8.19
CA LYS A 112 -9.02 -4.77 9.33
C LYS A 112 -10.07 -3.65 9.35
N GLY A 113 -10.47 -3.14 8.18
CA GLY A 113 -11.51 -2.13 8.05
C GLY A 113 -12.90 -2.64 8.47
N LYS A 114 -13.24 -3.88 8.13
CA LYS A 114 -14.49 -4.51 8.61
C LYS A 114 -14.54 -4.61 10.13
N GLU A 115 -13.42 -4.96 10.77
CA GLU A 115 -13.31 -5.01 12.23
C GLU A 115 -13.48 -3.63 12.91
N LEU A 116 -13.20 -2.52 12.21
CA LEU A 116 -13.43 -1.16 12.73
C LEU A 116 -14.90 -0.74 12.68
N SER A 117 -15.68 -1.32 11.76
CA SER A 117 -17.10 -1.03 11.55
C SER A 117 -18.06 -1.87 12.42
N MET A 118 -17.53 -2.88 13.12
CA MET A 118 -18.27 -3.76 14.03
C MET A 118 -18.15 -3.30 15.49
#